data_AF-A0A852RA31-F1
#
_entry.id   AF-A0A852RA31-F1
#
_cell.length_a   1.000
_cell.length_b   1.000
_cell.length_c   1.000
_cell.angle_alpha   90.00
_cell.angle_beta   90.00
_cell.angle_gamma   90.00
#
_symmetry.space_group_name_H-M   'P 1'
#
loop_
_entity.id
_entity.type
_entity.pdbx_description
1 polymer ?
#
loop_
_entity_poly.entity_id
_entity_poly.type
_entity_poly.pdbx_seq_one_letter_code
_entity_poly.pdbx_strand_id
1 'polypeptide(L)'
;MNVSVSQTNAQRAEAFTAEVRSHLSDLPTDELDELLDGLGADITERLSEGDSLDSLGDAAHYAEELRQAAGLPVRATAKPAKLTTAERVERLKQRGATWFDATPGRQGFRDLMVSLRPVWWVLRAVVGAWVALLLLQHPLVNGFPISFWSLVFTLALIVVSVQWGRGRWLPHQWLVRVRDIANVAAVILTVPFLVASWANISTPRVDYIVEDMSYQGLAHNGGQITNIYAYDCAGNLLEAVRLYDQDGNPLTTMGEDEPTPPDSWVEGEDRSYAHSFNPVARDAEAWNVFPLSNAPYSDVTGEPGAPAAAQPQRTELPPLSRDCVDPAASADNADSAEGATTEGAATDDAEGEGPATPEKPANDGSAETDRPAAAVAASSSRTTPGQPASR
;
A
#
# COMPACT_ATOMS: atom_id res chain seq x y z
N MET A 1 44.67 38.81 -22.08
CA MET A 1 45.90 38.82 -21.25
C MET A 1 45.59 39.60 -19.98
N ASN A 2 45.95 39.07 -18.80
CA ASN A 2 45.87 39.86 -17.57
C ASN A 2 47.01 40.86 -17.55
N VAL A 3 46.70 42.15 -17.41
CA VAL A 3 47.71 43.18 -17.18
C VAL A 3 48.10 43.10 -15.70
N SER A 4 49.23 42.46 -15.42
CA SER A 4 49.88 42.52 -14.12
C SER A 4 50.36 43.95 -13.88
N VAL A 5 49.56 44.74 -13.16
CA VAL A 5 49.93 46.08 -12.72
C VAL A 5 51.05 45.95 -11.69
N SER A 6 52.29 46.24 -12.10
CA SER A 6 53.43 46.33 -11.19
C SER A 6 53.20 47.47 -10.21
N GLN A 7 52.84 47.14 -8.97
CA GLN A 7 52.68 48.12 -7.89
C GLN A 7 54.01 48.84 -7.61
N THR A 8 53.94 50.16 -7.41
CA THR A 8 55.12 50.95 -7.04
C THR A 8 55.64 50.53 -5.66
N ASN A 9 56.92 50.79 -5.37
CA ASN A 9 57.51 50.43 -4.07
C ASN A 9 56.72 51.03 -2.90
N ALA A 10 56.25 52.27 -3.02
CA ALA A 10 55.40 52.94 -2.02
C ALA A 10 54.04 52.22 -1.83
N GLN A 11 53.38 51.78 -2.90
CA GLN A 11 52.11 51.02 -2.80
C GLN A 11 52.31 49.67 -2.10
N ARG A 12 53.43 49.00 -2.35
CA ARG A 12 53.78 47.73 -1.68
C ARG A 12 54.09 47.94 -0.19
N ALA A 13 54.81 49.02 0.16
CA ALA A 13 55.08 49.39 1.53
C ALA A 13 53.80 49.77 2.31
N GLU A 14 52.89 50.54 1.68
CA GLU A 14 51.59 50.90 2.26
C GLU A 14 50.73 49.66 2.53
N ALA A 15 50.64 48.73 1.57
CA ALA A 15 49.90 47.48 1.73
C ALA A 15 50.45 46.61 2.88
N PHE A 16 51.77 46.43 2.95
CA PHE A 16 52.43 45.68 4.02
C PHE A 16 52.22 46.35 5.39
N THR A 17 52.37 47.68 5.47
CA THR A 17 52.16 48.44 6.70
C THR A 17 50.70 48.36 7.18
N ALA A 18 49.73 48.36 6.26
CA ALA A 18 48.32 48.17 6.60
C ALA A 18 48.04 46.75 7.14
N GLU A 19 48.72 45.73 6.61
CA GLU A 19 48.63 44.35 7.10
C GLU A 19 49.24 44.22 8.51
N VAL A 20 50.45 44.77 8.73
CA VAL A 20 51.08 44.88 10.07
C VAL A 20 50.16 45.62 11.05
N ARG A 21 49.55 46.74 10.66
CA ARG A 21 48.55 47.48 11.48
C ARG A 21 47.34 46.62 11.84
N SER A 22 46.88 45.74 10.94
CA SER A 22 45.81 44.78 11.23
C SER A 22 46.26 43.72 12.26
N HIS A 23 47.52 43.30 12.21
CA HIS A 23 48.12 42.37 13.16
C HIS A 23 48.37 42.98 14.54
N LEU A 24 48.54 44.31 14.65
CA LEU A 24 48.72 45.08 15.89
C LEU A 24 47.41 45.67 16.48
N SER A 25 46.26 45.45 15.85
CA SER A 25 44.94 46.05 16.19
C SER A 25 44.37 45.78 17.59
N ASP A 26 45.07 45.04 18.45
CA ASP A 26 44.74 44.80 19.86
C ASP A 26 45.41 45.80 20.84
N LEU A 27 46.36 46.61 20.37
CA LEU A 27 47.04 47.63 21.17
C LEU A 27 46.22 48.94 21.27
N PRO A 28 46.47 49.78 22.31
CA PRO A 28 45.96 51.15 22.36
C PRO A 28 46.40 51.95 21.12
N THR A 29 45.55 52.87 20.65
CA THR A 29 45.84 53.68 19.45
C THR A 29 47.14 54.46 19.58
N ASP A 30 47.43 55.00 20.77
CA ASP A 30 48.64 55.79 21.03
C ASP A 30 49.93 54.96 20.87
N GLU A 31 49.97 53.74 21.44
CA GLU A 31 51.09 52.80 21.30
C GLU A 31 51.23 52.29 19.86
N LEU A 32 50.10 52.06 19.17
CA LEU A 32 50.08 51.58 17.80
C LEU A 32 50.57 52.62 16.80
N ASP A 33 50.23 53.90 16.99
CA ASP A 33 50.71 54.98 16.13
C ASP A 33 52.19 55.32 16.43
N GLU A 34 52.68 55.16 17.67
CA GLU A 34 54.12 55.25 18.00
C GLU A 34 54.95 54.14 17.32
N LEU A 35 54.45 52.89 17.30
CA LEU A 35 55.15 51.76 16.67
C LEU A 35 55.12 51.77 15.13
N LEU A 36 54.18 52.49 14.53
CA LEU A 36 54.03 52.57 13.07
C LEU A 36 54.52 53.91 12.50
N ASP A 37 54.96 54.85 13.33
CA ASP A 37 55.59 56.09 12.88
C ASP A 37 56.90 55.79 12.14
N GLY A 38 57.15 56.51 11.05
CA GLY A 38 58.29 56.26 10.14
C GLY A 38 58.25 54.94 9.33
N LEU A 39 57.68 53.86 9.85
CA LEU A 39 57.82 52.50 9.31
C LEU A 39 57.52 52.36 7.81
N GLY A 40 56.45 53.00 7.33
CA GLY A 40 56.08 52.97 5.91
C GLY A 40 57.10 53.66 4.98
N ALA A 41 57.84 54.66 5.50
CA ALA A 41 58.93 55.33 4.79
C ALA A 41 60.17 54.42 4.75
N ASP A 42 60.56 53.84 5.87
CA ASP A 42 61.72 52.93 5.98
C ASP A 42 61.56 51.72 5.05
N ILE A 43 60.37 51.09 5.01
CA ILE A 43 60.08 49.99 4.09
C ILE A 43 60.14 50.47 2.63
N THR A 44 59.65 51.68 2.33
CA THR A 44 59.75 52.25 0.97
C THR A 44 61.20 52.49 0.55
N GLU A 45 62.05 52.95 1.47
CA GLU A 45 63.49 53.16 1.24
C GLU A 45 64.21 51.84 0.96
N ARG A 46 64.02 50.81 1.81
CA ARG A 46 64.59 49.46 1.59
C ARG A 46 64.17 48.85 0.25
N LEU A 47 62.89 48.95 -0.11
CA LEU A 47 62.39 48.49 -1.41
C LEU A 47 62.99 49.29 -2.59
N SER A 48 63.45 50.52 -2.37
CA SER A 48 64.15 51.34 -3.38
C SER A 48 65.63 51.01 -3.50
N GLU A 49 66.28 50.54 -2.43
CA GLU A 49 67.66 50.03 -2.44
C GLU A 49 67.77 48.64 -3.10
N GLY A 50 66.64 47.98 -3.35
CA GLY A 50 66.55 46.71 -4.08
C GLY A 50 66.22 45.49 -3.21
N ASP A 51 65.88 45.71 -1.94
CA ASP A 51 65.37 44.67 -1.05
C ASP A 51 63.96 44.20 -1.49
N SER A 52 63.57 42.97 -1.15
CA SER A 52 62.23 42.44 -1.46
C SER A 52 61.38 42.29 -0.20
N LEU A 53 60.05 42.34 -0.33
CA LEU A 53 59.17 42.06 0.83
C LEU A 53 59.37 40.63 1.37
N ASP A 54 59.78 39.69 0.51
CA ASP A 54 60.07 38.31 0.90
C ASP A 54 61.24 38.20 1.89
N SER A 55 62.13 39.20 1.97
CA SER A 55 63.23 39.23 2.95
C SER A 55 62.79 39.74 4.33
N LEU A 56 61.75 40.58 4.38
CA LEU A 56 61.12 41.07 5.61
C LEU A 56 60.21 40.00 6.25
N GLY A 57 59.82 38.98 5.49
CA GLY A 57 58.94 37.90 5.95
C GLY A 57 57.45 38.24 5.88
N ASP A 58 56.63 37.39 6.49
CA ASP A 58 55.18 37.59 6.58
C ASP A 58 54.85 38.76 7.53
N ALA A 59 53.87 39.60 7.17
CA ALA A 59 53.46 40.76 7.97
C ALA A 59 53.01 40.36 9.40
N ALA A 60 52.47 39.15 9.56
CA ALA A 60 52.14 38.58 10.87
C ALA A 60 53.38 38.30 11.73
N HIS A 61 54.49 37.87 11.12
CA HIS A 61 55.77 37.64 11.80
C HIS A 61 56.45 38.97 12.15
N TYR A 62 56.50 39.88 11.17
CA TYR A 62 57.07 41.21 11.33
C TYR A 62 56.39 42.00 12.47
N ALA A 63 55.05 41.93 12.56
CA ALA A 63 54.30 42.54 13.66
C ALA A 63 54.65 41.95 15.04
N GLU A 64 54.98 40.66 15.11
CA GLU A 64 55.35 39.98 16.36
C GLU A 64 56.79 40.29 16.78
N GLU A 65 57.71 40.42 15.82
CA GLU A 65 59.06 40.93 16.06
C GLU A 65 59.02 42.40 16.53
N LEU A 66 58.13 43.22 15.96
CA LEU A 66 57.90 44.60 16.41
C LEU A 66 57.40 44.65 17.87
N ARG A 67 56.44 43.78 18.23
CA ARG A 67 56.01 43.62 19.64
C ARG A 67 57.17 43.20 20.55
N GLN A 68 57.95 42.20 20.12
CA GLN A 68 59.05 41.68 20.93
C GLN A 68 60.14 42.73 21.16
N ALA A 69 60.46 43.54 20.14
CA ALA A 69 61.37 44.67 20.25
C ALA A 69 60.84 45.77 21.18
N ALA A 70 59.52 46.03 21.16
CA ALA A 70 58.84 46.96 22.06
C ALA A 70 58.62 46.41 23.48
N GLY A 71 58.98 45.15 23.77
CA GLY A 71 58.72 44.49 25.05
C GLY A 71 57.24 44.18 25.31
N LEU A 72 56.40 44.23 24.29
CA LEU A 72 54.96 43.96 24.37
C LEU A 72 54.66 42.45 24.42
N PRO A 73 53.57 42.05 25.09
CA PRO A 73 53.18 40.64 25.18
C PRO A 73 52.65 40.10 23.84
N VAL A 74 52.90 38.82 23.59
CA VAL A 74 52.37 38.07 22.44
C VAL A 74 50.86 38.23 22.33
N ARG A 75 50.35 38.49 21.11
CA ARG A 75 48.91 38.72 20.85
C ARG A 75 48.05 37.61 21.46
N ALA A 76 47.27 37.93 22.48
CA ALA A 76 46.35 37.00 23.08
C ALA A 76 45.22 36.66 22.09
N THR A 77 45.29 35.49 21.45
CA THR A 77 44.19 34.97 20.63
C THR A 77 42.99 34.67 21.53
N ALA A 78 42.11 35.67 21.67
CA ALA A 78 40.94 35.61 22.52
C ALA A 78 40.00 34.47 22.07
N LYS A 79 40.15 33.29 22.69
CA LYS A 79 39.26 32.16 22.46
C LYS A 79 37.81 32.61 22.67
N PRO A 80 36.92 32.49 21.67
CA PRO A 80 35.55 32.95 21.82
C PRO A 80 34.90 32.22 23.00
N ALA A 81 34.42 33.00 23.97
CA ALA A 81 33.80 32.47 25.17
C ALA A 81 32.67 31.49 24.79
N LYS A 82 32.72 30.28 25.34
CA LYS A 82 31.77 29.21 25.02
C LYS A 82 30.40 29.55 25.62
N LEU A 83 29.61 30.36 24.90
CA LEU A 83 28.23 30.72 25.24
C LEU A 83 27.43 29.47 25.62
N THR A 84 26.76 29.53 26.76
CA THR A 84 25.86 28.48 27.25
C THR A 84 24.67 28.29 26.31
N THR A 85 24.04 27.12 26.37
CA THR A 85 22.84 26.84 25.57
C THR A 85 21.69 27.80 25.87
N ALA A 86 21.55 28.25 27.12
CA ALA A 86 20.56 29.25 27.52
C ALA A 86 20.80 30.61 26.83
N GLU A 87 22.03 31.13 26.84
CA GLU A 87 22.38 32.40 26.20
C GLU A 87 22.25 32.35 24.68
N ARG A 88 22.55 31.19 24.07
CA ARG A 88 22.33 30.96 22.62
C ARG A 88 20.84 31.03 22.27
N VAL A 89 19.99 30.38 23.05
CA VAL A 89 18.52 30.42 22.86
C VAL A 89 17.99 31.84 23.04
N GLU A 90 18.47 32.58 24.03
CA GLU A 90 17.99 33.93 24.30
C GLU A 90 18.43 34.93 23.19
N ARG A 91 19.68 34.86 22.73
CA ARG A 91 20.14 35.63 21.55
C ARG A 91 19.35 35.27 20.28
N LEU A 92 18.92 34.01 20.12
CA LEU A 92 18.13 33.59 18.98
C LEU A 92 16.70 34.14 19.04
N LYS A 93 16.06 34.14 20.22
CA LYS A 93 14.75 34.80 20.43
C LYS A 93 14.81 36.30 20.14
N GLN A 94 15.83 36.98 20.66
CA GLN A 94 15.99 38.44 20.48
C GLN A 94 16.20 38.80 19.01
N ARG A 95 17.03 38.05 18.27
CA ARG A 95 17.18 38.19 16.81
C ARG A 95 15.90 37.89 16.04
N GLY A 96 15.11 36.90 16.48
CA GLY A 96 13.81 36.61 15.91
C GLY A 96 12.85 37.79 16.07
N ALA A 97 12.71 38.30 17.30
CA ALA A 97 11.85 39.45 17.59
C ALA A 97 12.20 40.67 16.73
N THR A 98 13.48 41.09 16.69
CA THR A 98 13.90 42.24 15.88
C THR A 98 13.70 42.01 14.38
N TRP A 99 13.84 40.78 13.88
CA TRP A 99 13.60 40.46 12.46
C TRP A 99 12.12 40.52 12.06
N PHE A 100 11.20 40.15 12.96
CA PHE A 100 9.75 40.31 12.76
C PHE A 100 9.32 41.77 12.89
N ASP A 101 9.94 42.52 13.81
CA ASP A 101 9.59 43.91 14.08
C ASP A 101 10.17 44.88 13.02
N ALA A 102 11.18 44.47 12.26
CA ALA A 102 11.83 45.25 11.20
C ALA A 102 10.99 45.51 9.93
N THR A 103 9.76 44.97 9.80
CA THR A 103 8.92 45.21 8.60
C THR A 103 7.44 45.14 8.95
N PRO A 104 6.59 46.12 8.57
CA PRO A 104 5.18 46.14 8.94
C PRO A 104 4.40 44.90 8.44
N GLY A 105 4.73 44.36 7.26
CA GLY A 105 4.14 43.09 6.78
C GLY A 105 4.49 41.86 7.64
N ARG A 106 5.65 41.87 8.31
CA ARG A 106 6.06 40.80 9.23
C ARG A 106 5.43 40.92 10.61
N GLN A 107 5.17 42.15 11.06
CA GLN A 107 4.36 42.42 12.26
C GLN A 107 2.92 41.90 12.06
N GLY A 108 2.28 42.20 10.92
CA GLY A 108 0.96 41.66 10.58
C GLY A 108 0.93 40.11 10.53
N PHE A 109 1.97 39.48 9.98
CA PHE A 109 2.10 38.01 10.01
C PHE A 109 2.27 37.45 11.43
N ARG A 110 3.05 38.13 12.29
CA ARG A 110 3.21 37.79 13.71
C ARG A 110 1.87 37.87 14.45
N ASP A 111 1.07 38.90 14.22
CA ASP A 111 -0.24 39.06 14.85
C ASP A 111 -1.26 38.03 14.35
N LEU A 112 -1.22 37.67 13.06
CA LEU A 112 -2.00 36.55 12.51
C LEU A 112 -1.60 35.21 13.16
N MET A 113 -0.30 34.94 13.34
CA MET A 113 0.18 33.77 14.07
C MET A 113 -0.22 33.77 15.55
N VAL A 114 -0.31 34.95 16.17
CA VAL A 114 -0.81 35.10 17.55
C VAL A 114 -2.31 34.84 17.63
N SER A 115 -3.11 35.28 16.65
CA SER A 115 -4.55 35.00 16.58
C SER A 115 -4.86 33.53 16.27
N LEU A 116 -3.93 32.80 15.63
CA LEU A 116 -4.01 31.36 15.37
C LEU A 116 -3.65 30.46 16.57
N ARG A 117 -3.21 31.03 17.71
CA ARG A 117 -2.94 30.25 18.96
C ARG A 117 -4.09 29.33 19.41
N PRO A 118 -5.38 29.73 19.34
CA PRO A 118 -6.49 28.84 19.69
C PRO A 118 -6.59 27.63 18.75
N VAL A 119 -6.40 27.85 17.44
CA VAL A 119 -6.40 26.80 16.42
C VAL A 119 -5.26 25.81 16.67
N TRP A 120 -4.07 26.30 17.04
CA TRP A 120 -2.95 25.43 17.42
C TRP A 120 -3.27 24.52 18.63
N TRP A 121 -3.95 25.02 19.66
CA TRP A 121 -4.31 24.18 20.82
C TRP A 121 -5.31 23.08 20.47
N VAL A 122 -6.24 23.35 19.56
CA VAL A 122 -7.20 22.36 19.02
C VAL A 122 -6.46 21.33 18.15
N LEU A 123 -5.64 21.77 17.20
CA LEU A 123 -4.85 20.89 16.33
C LEU A 123 -3.96 19.93 17.14
N ARG A 124 -3.25 20.46 18.15
CA ARG A 124 -2.44 19.67 19.09
C ARG A 124 -3.26 18.60 19.80
N ALA A 125 -4.49 18.92 20.22
CA ALA A 125 -5.36 17.99 20.93
C ALA A 125 -5.92 16.90 20.02
N VAL A 126 -6.35 17.26 18.81
CA VAL A 126 -6.87 16.31 17.82
C VAL A 126 -5.78 15.29 17.45
N VAL A 127 -4.56 15.75 17.12
CA VAL A 127 -3.46 14.83 16.82
C VAL A 127 -3.06 14.00 18.05
N GLY A 128 -3.03 14.59 19.25
CA GLY A 128 -2.79 13.83 20.49
C GLY A 128 -3.85 12.75 20.75
N ALA A 129 -5.13 13.05 20.49
CA ALA A 129 -6.22 12.09 20.62
C ALA A 129 -6.13 10.97 19.58
N TRP A 130 -5.82 11.30 18.32
CA TRP A 130 -5.64 10.29 17.27
C TRP A 130 -4.46 9.36 17.56
N VAL A 131 -3.31 9.89 18.01
CA VAL A 131 -2.16 9.06 18.42
C VAL A 131 -2.54 8.14 19.58
N ALA A 132 -3.28 8.63 20.58
CA ALA A 132 -3.76 7.81 21.68
C ALA A 132 -4.74 6.72 21.20
N LEU A 133 -5.69 7.04 20.31
CA LEU A 133 -6.65 6.08 19.76
C LEU A 133 -5.98 5.01 18.90
N LEU A 134 -4.95 5.36 18.12
CA LEU A 134 -4.12 4.40 17.38
C LEU A 134 -3.37 3.45 18.32
N LEU A 135 -2.76 3.96 19.39
CA LEU A 135 -2.09 3.14 20.41
C LEU A 135 -3.07 2.23 21.18
N LEU A 136 -4.34 2.66 21.31
CA LEU A 136 -5.44 1.89 21.91
C LEU A 136 -6.13 0.95 20.90
N GLN A 137 -5.62 0.82 19.67
CA GLN A 137 -6.20 0.03 18.57
C GLN A 137 -7.68 0.37 18.24
N HIS A 138 -8.10 1.60 18.52
CA HIS A 138 -9.46 2.07 18.23
C HIS A 138 -9.60 2.45 16.74
N PRO A 139 -10.66 2.02 16.03
CA PRO A 139 -10.85 2.35 14.63
C PRO A 139 -11.05 3.86 14.39
N LEU A 140 -10.27 4.39 13.45
CA LEU A 140 -10.39 5.75 12.90
C LEU A 140 -10.71 5.63 11.41
N VAL A 141 -11.84 6.18 10.96
CA VAL A 141 -12.23 6.15 9.54
C VAL A 141 -11.93 7.51 8.94
N ASN A 142 -11.05 7.57 7.93
CA ASN A 142 -10.57 8.81 7.32
C ASN A 142 -10.02 9.84 8.33
N GLY A 143 -9.41 9.35 9.43
CA GLY A 143 -8.94 10.15 10.56
C GLY A 143 -10.03 10.50 11.59
N PHE A 144 -11.31 10.29 11.31
CA PHE A 144 -12.39 10.62 12.24
C PHE A 144 -12.66 9.49 13.25
N PRO A 145 -12.77 9.82 14.55
CA PRO A 145 -13.25 8.88 15.55
C PRO A 145 -14.74 8.58 15.33
N ILE A 146 -15.06 7.35 14.95
CA ILE A 146 -16.45 6.91 14.66
C ILE A 146 -17.22 6.44 15.90
N SER A 147 -16.54 6.13 17.01
CA SER A 147 -17.19 5.72 18.25
C SER A 147 -17.53 6.92 19.13
N PHE A 148 -18.71 6.91 19.74
CA PHE A 148 -19.18 7.92 20.70
C PHE A 148 -18.13 8.20 21.80
N TRP A 149 -17.52 7.15 22.36
CA TRP A 149 -16.50 7.29 23.40
C TRP A 149 -15.20 7.93 22.88
N SER A 150 -14.79 7.63 21.65
CA SER A 150 -13.62 8.25 21.02
C SER A 150 -13.84 9.72 20.65
N LEU A 151 -15.08 10.11 20.31
CA LEU A 151 -15.49 11.51 20.13
C LEU A 151 -15.44 12.29 21.46
N VAL A 152 -16.05 11.73 22.52
CA VAL A 152 -16.03 12.33 23.86
C VAL A 152 -14.60 12.49 24.39
N PHE A 153 -13.76 11.46 24.23
CA PHE A 153 -12.34 11.51 24.59
C PHE A 153 -11.57 12.60 23.83
N THR A 154 -11.77 12.71 22.52
CA THR A 154 -11.14 13.75 21.68
C THR A 154 -11.58 15.14 22.12
N LEU A 155 -12.88 15.35 22.40
CA LEU A 155 -13.41 16.62 22.88
C LEU A 155 -12.84 17.00 24.26
N ALA A 156 -12.73 16.03 25.18
CA ALA A 156 -12.11 16.24 26.49
C ALA A 156 -10.63 16.66 26.35
N LEU A 157 -9.87 16.02 25.46
CA LEU A 157 -8.49 16.40 25.15
C LEU A 157 -8.38 17.82 24.56
N ILE A 158 -9.33 18.23 23.71
CA ILE A 158 -9.40 19.61 23.19
C ILE A 158 -9.58 20.60 24.33
N VAL A 159 -10.54 20.37 25.23
CA VAL A 159 -10.77 21.24 26.39
C VAL A 159 -9.53 21.34 27.27
N VAL A 160 -8.90 20.20 27.61
CA VAL A 160 -7.66 20.17 28.41
C VAL A 160 -6.53 20.93 27.71
N SER A 161 -6.30 20.70 26.41
CA SER A 161 -5.24 21.38 25.64
C SER A 161 -5.46 22.90 25.55
N VAL A 162 -6.69 23.35 25.34
CA VAL A 162 -7.04 24.78 25.31
C VAL A 162 -6.85 25.42 26.68
N GLN A 163 -7.35 24.80 27.76
CA GLN A 163 -7.25 25.38 29.11
C GLN A 163 -5.80 25.39 29.63
N TRP A 164 -5.00 24.39 29.26
CA TRP A 164 -3.54 24.37 29.47
C TRP A 164 -2.84 25.46 28.65
N GLY A 165 -3.17 25.58 27.36
CA GLY A 165 -2.62 26.58 26.44
C GLY A 165 -2.89 28.02 26.87
N ARG A 166 -4.06 28.27 27.49
CA ARG A 166 -4.45 29.55 28.10
C ARG A 166 -3.77 29.85 29.44
N GLY A 167 -2.98 28.93 29.99
CA GLY A 167 -2.22 29.12 31.23
C GLY A 167 -3.06 29.27 32.51
N ARG A 168 -4.38 29.00 32.46
CA ARG A 168 -5.30 29.24 33.59
C ARG A 168 -5.33 28.13 34.64
N TRP A 169 -4.66 26.99 34.41
CA TRP A 169 -4.87 25.78 35.23
C TRP A 169 -3.70 25.34 36.13
N LEU A 170 -2.42 25.63 35.83
CA LEU A 170 -1.31 25.27 36.74
C LEU A 170 -0.17 26.33 36.76
N PRO A 171 0.07 27.02 37.88
CA PRO A 171 1.07 28.10 37.99
C PRO A 171 2.48 27.66 38.43
N HIS A 172 2.78 26.35 38.52
CA HIS A 172 4.08 25.88 39.00
C HIS A 172 5.19 25.89 37.94
N GLN A 173 6.35 26.46 38.27
CA GLN A 173 7.44 26.74 37.31
C GLN A 173 7.99 25.50 36.58
N TRP A 174 7.98 24.32 37.22
CA TRP A 174 8.41 23.07 36.56
C TRP A 174 7.51 22.70 35.38
N LEU A 175 6.20 22.98 35.47
CA LEU A 175 5.24 22.72 34.39
C LEU A 175 5.40 23.66 33.20
N VAL A 176 6.12 24.79 33.32
CA VAL A 176 6.50 25.61 32.15
C VAL A 176 7.46 24.82 31.25
N ARG A 177 8.44 24.12 31.83
CA ARG A 177 9.34 23.24 31.06
C ARG A 177 8.58 22.06 30.45
N VAL A 178 7.67 21.44 31.20
CA VAL A 178 6.82 20.34 30.68
C VAL A 178 5.93 20.83 29.54
N ARG A 179 5.33 22.02 29.66
CA ARG A 179 4.53 22.64 28.58
C ARG A 179 5.38 22.88 27.33
N ASP A 180 6.59 23.41 27.48
CA ASP A 180 7.45 23.72 26.36
C ASP A 180 7.97 22.43 25.67
N ILE A 181 8.32 21.40 26.45
CA ILE A 181 8.62 20.04 25.93
C ILE A 181 7.40 19.44 25.22
N ALA A 182 6.20 19.54 25.80
CA ALA A 182 4.97 19.02 25.21
C ALA A 182 4.51 19.81 23.97
N ASN A 183 4.96 21.05 23.79
CA ASN A 183 4.80 21.82 22.56
C ASN A 183 5.79 21.34 21.49
N VAL A 184 7.06 21.13 21.85
CA VAL A 184 8.09 20.60 20.93
C VAL A 184 7.73 19.18 20.48
N ALA A 185 7.34 18.30 21.40
CA ALA A 185 6.87 16.95 21.08
C ALA A 185 5.60 16.98 20.22
N ALA A 186 4.67 17.91 20.47
CA ALA A 186 3.52 18.11 19.61
C ALA A 186 3.96 18.48 18.19
N VAL A 187 4.83 19.48 17.99
CA VAL A 187 5.33 19.87 16.65
C VAL A 187 6.00 18.67 15.95
N ILE A 188 6.90 17.96 16.65
CA ILE A 188 7.65 16.82 16.11
C ILE A 188 6.73 15.67 15.69
N LEU A 189 5.63 15.42 16.42
CA LEU A 189 4.67 14.37 16.08
C LEU A 189 3.64 14.84 15.04
N THR A 190 3.19 16.10 15.10
CA THR A 190 2.16 16.62 14.19
C THR A 190 2.63 16.72 12.75
N VAL A 191 3.89 17.10 12.49
CA VAL A 191 4.34 17.35 11.11
C VAL A 191 4.48 16.06 10.30
N PRO A 192 5.20 15.01 10.74
CA PRO A 192 5.27 13.74 10.00
C PRO A 192 3.90 13.07 9.90
N PHE A 193 3.08 13.20 10.95
CA PHE A 193 1.73 12.62 10.97
C PHE A 193 0.79 13.31 9.98
N LEU A 194 0.78 14.64 9.90
CA LEU A 194 -0.01 15.38 8.91
C LEU A 194 0.45 15.09 7.48
N VAL A 195 1.76 14.93 7.25
CA VAL A 195 2.31 14.51 5.95
C VAL A 195 1.86 13.09 5.59
N ALA A 196 1.96 12.13 6.52
CA ALA A 196 1.52 10.75 6.30
C ALA A 196 -0.01 10.65 6.11
N SER A 197 -0.79 11.44 6.84
CA SER A 197 -2.24 11.50 6.70
C SER A 197 -2.66 12.16 5.38
N TRP A 198 -2.03 13.28 4.99
CA TRP A 198 -2.23 13.91 3.69
C TRP A 198 -1.90 12.96 2.54
N ALA A 199 -0.79 12.22 2.64
CA ALA A 199 -0.43 11.19 1.67
C ALA A 199 -1.53 10.11 1.56
N ASN A 200 -1.96 9.53 2.68
CA ASN A 200 -3.02 8.50 2.69
C ASN A 200 -4.39 9.00 2.23
N ILE A 201 -4.73 10.28 2.41
CA ILE A 201 -5.99 10.87 1.89
C ILE A 201 -5.87 11.15 0.38
N SER A 202 -4.69 11.57 -0.07
CA SER A 202 -4.43 11.92 -1.48
C SER A 202 -4.23 10.69 -2.37
N THR A 203 -3.78 9.58 -1.80
CA THR A 203 -3.80 8.27 -2.46
C THR A 203 -5.14 7.59 -2.15
N PRO A 204 -6.10 7.51 -3.08
CA PRO A 204 -7.18 6.55 -2.91
C PRO A 204 -6.54 5.17 -2.83
N ARG A 205 -6.55 4.57 -1.62
CA ARG A 205 -6.30 3.13 -1.48
C ARG A 205 -7.50 2.43 -2.08
N VAL A 206 -7.45 2.26 -3.39
CA VAL A 206 -8.15 1.16 -4.04
C VAL A 206 -7.41 -0.08 -3.58
N ASP A 207 -7.76 -0.57 -2.38
CA ASP A 207 -7.58 -1.98 -2.11
C ASP A 207 -8.44 -2.68 -3.15
N TYR A 208 -7.78 -3.16 -4.20
CA TYR A 208 -8.33 -4.20 -5.05
C TYR A 208 -8.50 -5.41 -4.13
N ILE A 209 -9.66 -5.46 -3.49
CA ILE A 209 -10.21 -6.71 -2.99
C ILE A 209 -10.35 -7.55 -4.25
N VAL A 210 -9.32 -8.35 -4.52
CA VAL A 210 -9.49 -9.57 -5.30
C VAL A 210 -10.36 -10.43 -4.38
N GLU A 211 -11.67 -10.20 -4.47
CA GLU A 211 -12.61 -11.30 -4.26
C GLU A 211 -12.09 -12.38 -5.21
N ASP A 212 -11.50 -13.42 -4.61
CA ASP A 212 -11.35 -14.70 -5.28
C ASP A 212 -12.73 -14.94 -5.88
N MET A 213 -12.82 -15.03 -7.21
CA MET A 213 -14.10 -15.12 -7.91
C MET A 213 -14.69 -16.51 -7.69
N SER A 214 -15.10 -16.76 -6.44
CA SER A 214 -15.90 -17.89 -6.02
C SER A 214 -17.29 -17.67 -6.57
N TYR A 215 -17.44 -18.01 -7.86
CA TYR A 215 -18.75 -18.22 -8.44
C TYR A 215 -19.51 -19.17 -7.53
N GLN A 216 -20.62 -18.72 -6.96
CA GLN A 216 -21.50 -19.62 -6.25
C GLN A 216 -22.20 -20.51 -7.29
N GLY A 217 -22.34 -21.80 -6.97
CA GLY A 217 -22.84 -22.81 -7.91
C GLY A 217 -21.74 -23.45 -8.75
N LEU A 218 -22.12 -23.92 -9.95
CA LEU A 218 -21.19 -24.64 -10.84
C LEU A 218 -20.21 -23.71 -11.55
N ALA A 219 -18.93 -24.11 -11.56
CA ALA A 219 -17.87 -23.44 -12.29
C ALA A 219 -16.89 -24.44 -12.93
N HIS A 220 -16.28 -24.04 -14.05
CA HIS A 220 -15.26 -24.82 -14.74
C HIS A 220 -14.17 -23.89 -15.29
N ASN A 221 -12.90 -24.22 -15.02
CA ASN A 221 -11.71 -23.45 -15.42
C ASN A 221 -11.76 -21.94 -15.08
N GLY A 222 -12.44 -21.56 -14.00
CA GLY A 222 -12.60 -20.15 -13.61
C GLY A 222 -13.64 -19.37 -14.41
N GLY A 223 -14.59 -20.05 -15.06
CA GLY A 223 -15.85 -19.46 -15.54
C GLY A 223 -17.06 -20.17 -14.92
N GLN A 224 -18.14 -19.43 -14.66
CA GLN A 224 -19.40 -20.01 -14.17
C GLN A 224 -20.10 -20.81 -15.26
N ILE A 225 -20.70 -21.95 -14.89
CA ILE A 225 -21.60 -22.69 -15.75
C ILE A 225 -23.02 -22.20 -15.45
N THR A 226 -23.63 -21.51 -16.41
CA THR A 226 -25.01 -20.99 -16.30
C THR A 226 -26.05 -22.00 -16.81
N ASN A 227 -25.70 -22.80 -17.82
CA ASN A 227 -26.54 -23.84 -18.42
C ASN A 227 -25.71 -25.04 -18.85
N ILE A 228 -26.34 -26.22 -18.97
CA ILE A 228 -25.71 -27.47 -19.38
C ILE A 228 -26.46 -28.03 -20.59
N TYR A 229 -25.71 -28.51 -21.59
CA TYR A 229 -26.26 -29.14 -22.79
C TYR A 229 -25.72 -30.56 -22.88
N ALA A 230 -26.60 -31.55 -22.75
CA ALA A 230 -26.29 -32.96 -22.87
C ALA A 230 -26.67 -33.46 -24.27
N TYR A 231 -25.90 -34.40 -24.81
CA TYR A 231 -26.12 -34.96 -26.15
C TYR A 231 -26.18 -36.48 -26.07
N ASP A 232 -26.95 -37.08 -26.96
CA ASP A 232 -26.94 -38.53 -27.14
C ASP A 232 -25.65 -39.01 -27.85
N CYS A 233 -25.55 -40.31 -28.09
CA CYS A 233 -24.36 -40.87 -28.72
C CYS A 233 -24.26 -40.64 -30.24
N ALA A 234 -25.36 -40.27 -30.90
CA ALA A 234 -25.39 -39.85 -32.30
C ALA A 234 -25.02 -38.37 -32.46
N GLY A 235 -25.04 -37.59 -31.37
CA GLY A 235 -24.72 -36.17 -31.32
C GLY A 235 -25.95 -35.25 -31.27
N ASN A 236 -27.16 -35.79 -31.13
CA ASN A 236 -28.38 -34.99 -31.01
C ASN A 236 -28.47 -34.37 -29.60
N LEU A 237 -28.99 -33.15 -29.51
CA LEU A 237 -29.23 -32.49 -28.22
C LEU A 237 -30.37 -33.19 -27.46
N LEU A 238 -30.14 -33.52 -26.19
CA LEU A 238 -31.16 -34.03 -25.29
C LEU A 238 -31.95 -32.86 -24.68
N GLU A 239 -33.24 -32.77 -24.97
CA GLU A 239 -34.10 -31.64 -24.57
C GLU A 239 -34.56 -31.67 -23.10
N ALA A 240 -34.38 -32.80 -22.40
CA ALA A 240 -34.73 -32.95 -20.99
C ALA A 240 -33.85 -34.01 -20.29
N VAL A 241 -32.87 -33.56 -19.52
CA VAL A 241 -31.95 -34.42 -18.75
C VAL A 241 -31.88 -33.95 -17.30
N ARG A 242 -31.92 -34.91 -16.35
CA ARG A 242 -31.62 -34.66 -14.93
C ARG A 242 -30.21 -35.09 -14.59
N LEU A 243 -29.51 -34.30 -13.79
CA LEU A 243 -28.14 -34.54 -13.41
C LEU A 243 -28.02 -34.64 -11.89
N TYR A 244 -27.16 -35.51 -11.40
CA TYR A 244 -26.92 -35.64 -9.96
C TYR A 244 -25.42 -35.71 -9.74
N ASP A 245 -24.97 -35.20 -8.60
CA ASP A 245 -23.57 -35.35 -8.19
C ASP A 245 -23.26 -36.80 -7.74
N GLN A 246 -22.01 -37.07 -7.35
CA GLN A 246 -21.57 -38.38 -6.87
C GLN A 246 -22.28 -38.86 -5.59
N ASP A 247 -22.91 -37.94 -4.84
CA ASP A 247 -23.60 -38.21 -3.57
C ASP A 247 -25.13 -38.33 -3.76
N GLY A 248 -25.64 -38.08 -4.98
CA GLY A 248 -27.04 -38.16 -5.35
C GLY A 248 -27.85 -36.86 -5.13
N ASN A 249 -27.18 -35.72 -4.94
CA ASN A 249 -27.85 -34.42 -4.84
C ASN A 249 -28.18 -33.87 -6.24
N PRO A 250 -29.32 -33.17 -6.42
CA PRO A 250 -29.68 -32.59 -7.71
C PRO A 250 -28.67 -31.50 -8.11
N LEU A 251 -28.12 -31.63 -9.32
CA LEU A 251 -27.10 -30.72 -9.81
C LEU A 251 -27.73 -29.41 -10.30
N THR A 252 -27.31 -28.25 -9.80
CA THR A 252 -27.85 -26.95 -10.25
C THR A 252 -26.75 -25.94 -10.52
N THR A 253 -27.05 -24.95 -11.36
CA THR A 253 -26.15 -23.84 -11.71
C THR A 253 -26.28 -22.63 -10.77
N MET A 254 -27.06 -22.75 -9.70
CA MET A 254 -27.36 -21.69 -8.74
C MET A 254 -26.33 -21.62 -7.60
N GLY A 255 -26.18 -20.46 -6.98
CA GLY A 255 -25.49 -20.32 -5.70
C GLY A 255 -26.29 -20.93 -4.54
N GLU A 256 -25.62 -21.19 -3.41
CA GLU A 256 -26.27 -21.78 -2.22
C GLU A 256 -27.41 -20.90 -1.67
N ASP A 257 -27.30 -19.58 -1.82
CA ASP A 257 -28.28 -18.59 -1.35
C ASP A 257 -29.19 -18.04 -2.48
N GLU A 258 -29.03 -18.50 -3.74
CA GLU A 258 -29.72 -17.91 -4.90
C GLU A 258 -30.99 -18.67 -5.32
N PRO A 259 -32.13 -17.99 -5.57
CA PRO A 259 -33.40 -18.64 -5.94
C PRO A 259 -33.49 -19.03 -7.42
N THR A 260 -32.58 -18.51 -8.26
CA THR A 260 -32.54 -18.67 -9.71
C THR A 260 -31.09 -18.76 -10.20
N PRO A 261 -30.82 -19.42 -11.34
CA PRO A 261 -29.48 -19.42 -11.94
C PRO A 261 -29.02 -18.01 -12.33
N PRO A 262 -27.70 -17.75 -12.29
CA PRO A 262 -27.11 -16.49 -12.74
C PRO A 262 -27.33 -16.28 -14.25
N ASP A 263 -27.61 -15.04 -14.64
CA ASP A 263 -27.80 -14.65 -16.04
C ASP A 263 -26.57 -14.97 -16.90
N SER A 264 -26.80 -15.39 -18.14
CA SER A 264 -25.73 -15.65 -19.10
C SER A 264 -25.49 -14.48 -20.04
N TRP A 265 -24.23 -14.20 -20.34
CA TRP A 265 -23.81 -13.23 -21.35
C TRP A 265 -23.40 -13.95 -22.64
N VAL A 266 -23.98 -13.55 -23.77
CA VAL A 266 -23.61 -14.09 -25.09
C VAL A 266 -22.78 -13.05 -25.84
N GLU A 267 -21.46 -13.23 -25.84
CA GLU A 267 -20.50 -12.28 -26.45
C GLU A 267 -20.78 -12.01 -27.94
N GLY A 268 -21.23 -13.03 -28.70
CA GLY A 268 -21.58 -12.87 -30.11
C GLY A 268 -22.85 -12.03 -30.38
N GLU A 269 -23.64 -11.74 -29.35
CA GLU A 269 -24.89 -10.97 -29.43
C GLU A 269 -24.88 -9.68 -28.60
N ASP A 270 -23.82 -9.43 -27.82
CA ASP A 270 -23.69 -8.29 -26.90
C ASP A 270 -24.89 -8.16 -25.92
N ARG A 271 -25.45 -9.31 -25.47
CA ARG A 271 -26.70 -9.35 -24.70
C ARG A 271 -26.70 -10.37 -23.55
N SER A 272 -27.38 -10.00 -22.47
CA SER A 272 -27.70 -10.87 -21.32
C SER A 272 -28.97 -11.70 -21.55
N TYR A 273 -28.99 -12.89 -20.94
CA TYR A 273 -30.10 -13.84 -20.97
C TYR A 273 -30.49 -14.27 -19.55
N ALA A 274 -31.75 -14.01 -19.19
CA ALA A 274 -32.36 -14.52 -17.97
C ALA A 274 -32.68 -16.01 -18.12
N HIS A 275 -32.39 -16.80 -17.08
CA HIS A 275 -32.68 -18.23 -17.08
C HIS A 275 -34.04 -18.57 -16.45
N SER A 276 -34.65 -19.64 -16.94
CA SER A 276 -35.91 -20.19 -16.44
C SER A 276 -35.89 -21.71 -16.50
N PHE A 277 -36.79 -22.34 -15.76
CA PHE A 277 -36.97 -23.80 -15.75
C PHE A 277 -37.22 -24.35 -17.16
N ASN A 278 -36.71 -25.56 -17.42
CA ASN A 278 -37.12 -26.32 -18.59
C ASN A 278 -38.64 -26.61 -18.51
N PRO A 279 -39.45 -26.36 -19.56
CA PRO A 279 -40.91 -26.46 -19.52
C PRO A 279 -41.45 -27.89 -19.36
N VAL A 280 -40.61 -28.92 -19.52
CA VAL A 280 -40.95 -30.32 -19.24
C VAL A 280 -40.93 -30.60 -17.73
N ALA A 281 -40.18 -29.83 -16.95
CA ALA A 281 -40.08 -29.98 -15.51
C ALA A 281 -41.35 -29.50 -14.78
N ARG A 282 -41.83 -30.28 -13.80
CA ARG A 282 -43.11 -30.03 -13.10
C ARG A 282 -43.05 -30.29 -11.59
N ASP A 283 -41.86 -30.47 -11.04
CA ASP A 283 -41.61 -30.78 -9.63
C ASP A 283 -40.63 -29.77 -8.99
N ALA A 284 -40.32 -29.98 -7.71
CA ALA A 284 -39.46 -29.09 -6.93
C ALA A 284 -37.99 -29.05 -7.42
N GLU A 285 -37.56 -30.06 -8.20
CA GLU A 285 -36.21 -30.18 -8.75
C GLU A 285 -36.10 -29.60 -10.17
N ALA A 286 -37.01 -28.72 -10.59
CA ALA A 286 -37.06 -28.22 -11.96
C ALA A 286 -35.78 -27.47 -12.41
N TRP A 287 -35.00 -26.91 -11.47
CA TRP A 287 -33.68 -26.30 -11.76
C TRP A 287 -32.58 -27.32 -12.09
N ASN A 288 -32.85 -28.61 -11.90
CA ASN A 288 -32.01 -29.74 -12.29
C ASN A 288 -32.49 -30.39 -13.61
N VAL A 289 -33.34 -29.74 -14.41
CA VAL A 289 -33.74 -30.25 -15.72
C VAL A 289 -33.10 -29.38 -16.80
N PHE A 290 -32.15 -29.97 -17.51
CA PHE A 290 -31.34 -29.32 -18.53
C PHE A 290 -31.74 -29.75 -19.97
N PRO A 291 -31.53 -28.89 -20.98
CA PRO A 291 -31.10 -27.50 -20.87
C PRO A 291 -32.16 -26.62 -20.21
N LEU A 292 -31.72 -25.65 -19.43
CA LEU A 292 -32.60 -24.60 -18.90
C LEU A 292 -33.16 -23.78 -20.05
N SER A 293 -34.36 -23.24 -19.86
CA SER A 293 -34.89 -22.20 -20.73
C SER A 293 -34.16 -20.88 -20.50
N ASN A 294 -34.16 -20.00 -21.51
CA ASN A 294 -33.68 -18.64 -21.36
C ASN A 294 -34.53 -17.62 -22.14
N ALA A 295 -34.41 -16.35 -21.76
CA ALA A 295 -35.01 -15.22 -22.43
C ALA A 295 -33.99 -14.08 -22.58
N PRO A 296 -33.82 -13.48 -23.76
CA PRO A 296 -33.00 -12.29 -23.90
C PRO A 296 -33.64 -11.12 -23.11
N TYR A 297 -32.82 -10.30 -22.49
CA TYR A 297 -33.27 -9.02 -21.96
C TYR A 297 -33.63 -8.04 -23.07
N SER A 298 -34.66 -7.25 -22.85
CA SER A 298 -35.11 -6.20 -23.77
C SER A 298 -34.24 -4.95 -23.65
N ASP A 299 -33.53 -4.59 -24.72
CA ASP A 299 -32.67 -3.40 -24.79
C ASP A 299 -33.42 -2.06 -24.53
N VAL A 300 -34.76 -2.07 -24.61
CA VAL A 300 -35.63 -0.89 -24.41
C VAL A 300 -36.24 -0.84 -23.01
N THR A 301 -36.61 -2.00 -22.43
CA THR A 301 -37.36 -2.06 -21.16
C THR A 301 -36.54 -2.58 -19.98
N GLY A 302 -35.40 -3.24 -20.23
CA GLY A 302 -34.60 -3.90 -19.18
C GLY A 302 -35.24 -5.17 -18.60
N GLU A 303 -36.38 -5.59 -19.14
CA GLU A 303 -37.14 -6.76 -18.68
C GLU A 303 -36.78 -8.00 -19.52
N PRO A 304 -36.80 -9.22 -18.93
CA PRO A 304 -36.60 -10.45 -19.69
C PRO A 304 -37.79 -10.74 -20.63
N GLY A 305 -37.49 -11.27 -21.81
CA GLY A 305 -38.51 -11.74 -22.75
C GLY A 305 -39.27 -12.99 -22.29
N ALA A 306 -40.07 -13.57 -23.20
CA ALA A 306 -40.69 -14.87 -22.95
C ALA A 306 -39.62 -15.98 -22.99
N PRO A 307 -39.51 -16.84 -21.97
CA PRO A 307 -38.51 -17.91 -21.95
C PRO A 307 -38.81 -18.97 -23.01
N ALA A 308 -37.77 -19.38 -23.74
CA ALA A 308 -37.79 -20.46 -24.73
C ALA A 308 -36.74 -21.52 -24.36
N ALA A 309 -36.75 -22.68 -25.00
CA ALA A 309 -35.68 -23.66 -24.84
C ALA A 309 -34.35 -23.05 -25.32
N ALA A 310 -33.34 -22.99 -24.44
CA ALA A 310 -32.05 -22.41 -24.79
C ALA A 310 -31.33 -23.33 -25.80
N GLN A 311 -30.61 -22.72 -26.75
CA GLN A 311 -29.82 -23.45 -27.73
C GLN A 311 -28.32 -23.30 -27.44
N PRO A 312 -27.52 -24.36 -27.64
CA PRO A 312 -26.07 -24.29 -27.52
C PRO A 312 -25.47 -23.45 -28.67
N GLN A 313 -24.41 -22.69 -28.39
CA GLN A 313 -23.65 -21.99 -29.45
C GLN A 313 -23.03 -22.96 -30.48
N ARG A 314 -22.83 -24.22 -30.09
CA ARG A 314 -22.36 -25.31 -30.97
C ARG A 314 -23.50 -26.29 -31.22
N THR A 315 -24.13 -26.17 -32.38
CA THR A 315 -25.26 -27.00 -32.81
C THR A 315 -24.85 -28.34 -33.43
N GLU A 316 -23.62 -28.44 -33.95
CA GLU A 316 -23.10 -29.67 -34.56
C GLU A 316 -21.91 -30.24 -33.76
N LEU A 317 -22.07 -31.49 -33.33
CA LEU A 317 -21.05 -32.30 -32.65
C LEU A 317 -20.87 -33.62 -33.42
N PRO A 318 -19.64 -34.15 -33.50
CA PRO A 318 -19.42 -35.48 -34.06
C PRO A 318 -20.04 -36.55 -33.13
N PRO A 319 -20.57 -37.66 -33.68
CA PRO A 319 -21.10 -38.75 -32.87
C PRO A 319 -20.00 -39.38 -31.99
N LEU A 320 -20.40 -39.88 -30.82
CA LEU A 320 -19.47 -40.49 -29.84
C LEU A 320 -18.86 -41.80 -30.38
N SER A 321 -19.57 -42.50 -31.26
CA SER A 321 -19.07 -43.68 -31.98
C SER A 321 -19.73 -43.77 -33.36
N ARG A 322 -19.03 -44.39 -34.32
CA ARG A 322 -19.56 -44.65 -35.68
C ARG A 322 -20.68 -45.69 -35.70
N ASP A 323 -20.70 -46.55 -34.68
CA ASP A 323 -21.64 -47.66 -34.55
C ASP A 323 -22.81 -47.33 -33.61
N CYS A 324 -22.92 -46.08 -33.13
CA CYS A 324 -24.03 -45.72 -32.26
C CYS A 324 -25.31 -45.47 -33.06
N VAL A 325 -26.27 -46.36 -32.87
CA VAL A 325 -27.64 -46.21 -33.34
C VAL A 325 -28.46 -45.63 -32.18
N ASP A 326 -29.24 -44.60 -32.47
CA ASP A 326 -30.20 -44.07 -31.49
C ASP A 326 -31.24 -45.15 -31.13
N PRO A 327 -31.38 -45.52 -29.84
CA PRO A 327 -32.39 -46.49 -29.42
C PRO A 327 -33.83 -45.98 -29.63
N ALA A 328 -34.08 -44.67 -29.68
CA ALA A 328 -35.41 -44.14 -30.01
C ALA A 328 -35.74 -44.36 -31.50
N ALA A 329 -34.84 -44.02 -32.43
CA ALA A 329 -34.96 -44.37 -33.85
C ALA A 329 -35.04 -45.90 -34.12
N SER A 330 -34.58 -46.72 -33.18
CA SER A 330 -34.69 -48.19 -33.26
C SER A 330 -36.09 -48.69 -32.89
N ALA A 331 -36.86 -47.96 -32.07
CA ALA A 331 -38.21 -48.35 -31.65
C ALA A 331 -39.23 -48.25 -32.79
N ASP A 332 -39.19 -47.19 -33.60
CA ASP A 332 -40.10 -47.00 -34.74
C ASP A 332 -39.95 -48.09 -35.82
N ASN A 333 -38.77 -48.71 -35.91
CA ASN A 333 -38.51 -49.83 -36.83
C ASN A 333 -39.00 -51.18 -36.30
N ALA A 334 -39.20 -51.34 -34.98
CA ALA A 334 -39.68 -52.59 -34.39
C ALA A 334 -41.18 -52.81 -34.62
N ASP A 335 -42.01 -51.77 -34.44
CA ASP A 335 -43.47 -51.83 -34.66
C ASP A 335 -43.82 -52.12 -36.13
N SER A 336 -42.93 -51.77 -37.06
CA SER A 336 -43.06 -52.09 -38.49
C SER A 336 -42.73 -53.55 -38.85
N ALA A 337 -42.09 -54.31 -37.95
CA ALA A 337 -41.58 -55.65 -38.24
C ALA A 337 -42.52 -56.80 -37.81
N GLU A 338 -43.42 -56.58 -36.85
CA GLU A 338 -44.26 -57.64 -36.26
C GLU A 338 -45.45 -58.08 -37.14
N GLY A 339 -45.64 -57.46 -38.30
CA GLY A 339 -46.75 -57.74 -39.24
C GLY A 339 -46.49 -58.83 -40.29
N ALA A 340 -45.29 -59.41 -40.40
CA ALA A 340 -44.88 -60.21 -41.56
C ALA A 340 -44.56 -61.69 -41.26
N THR A 341 -45.56 -62.54 -41.55
CA THR A 341 -45.44 -63.94 -42.00
C THR A 341 -44.75 -64.98 -41.11
N THR A 342 -45.59 -65.80 -40.46
CA THR A 342 -45.41 -67.25 -40.37
C THR A 342 -45.38 -67.90 -41.76
N GLU A 343 -44.34 -68.66 -42.13
CA GLU A 343 -44.50 -69.99 -42.77
C GLU A 343 -43.17 -70.79 -42.90
N GLY A 344 -43.21 -72.08 -42.53
CA GLY A 344 -42.43 -73.17 -43.14
C GLY A 344 -40.91 -73.29 -42.90
N ALA A 345 -40.51 -74.18 -41.98
CA ALA A 345 -39.85 -75.48 -42.30
C ALA A 345 -39.06 -76.09 -41.11
N ALA A 346 -39.36 -77.35 -40.75
CA ALA A 346 -38.43 -78.27 -40.08
C ALA A 346 -37.44 -78.85 -41.14
N THR A 347 -36.29 -79.49 -40.89
CA THR A 347 -35.86 -80.56 -39.95
C THR A 347 -34.31 -80.58 -39.86
N ASP A 348 -33.55 -81.29 -39.00
CA ASP A 348 -33.72 -82.13 -37.79
C ASP A 348 -32.36 -82.19 -37.02
N ASP A 349 -32.36 -82.68 -35.77
CA ASP A 349 -31.35 -83.45 -34.99
C ASP A 349 -29.81 -83.29 -35.22
N ALA A 350 -28.94 -83.29 -34.20
CA ALA A 350 -28.85 -84.30 -33.13
C ALA A 350 -27.99 -83.89 -31.90
N GLU A 351 -28.07 -84.71 -30.84
CA GLU A 351 -27.63 -84.51 -29.45
C GLU A 351 -26.09 -84.57 -29.18
N GLY A 352 -25.67 -84.10 -27.99
CA GLY A 352 -24.31 -84.26 -27.45
C GLY A 352 -24.12 -83.69 -26.03
N GLU A 353 -24.12 -84.57 -25.02
CA GLU A 353 -24.11 -84.34 -23.57
C GLU A 353 -23.05 -83.36 -22.98
N GLY A 354 -23.38 -82.72 -21.84
CA GLY A 354 -22.39 -82.17 -20.88
C GLY A 354 -22.02 -83.20 -19.79
N PRO A 355 -21.64 -82.81 -18.55
CA PRO A 355 -21.19 -81.50 -18.04
C PRO A 355 -19.84 -81.58 -17.27
N ALA A 356 -19.30 -80.45 -16.78
CA ALA A 356 -18.65 -80.31 -15.45
C ALA A 356 -17.91 -78.96 -15.22
N THR A 357 -18.24 -78.29 -14.12
CA THR A 357 -17.36 -77.42 -13.31
C THR A 357 -16.94 -78.20 -12.04
N PRO A 358 -16.09 -77.70 -11.12
CA PRO A 358 -15.12 -76.59 -11.18
C PRO A 358 -13.71 -76.96 -10.64
N GLU A 359 -12.67 -76.13 -10.85
CA GLU A 359 -11.62 -75.98 -9.82
C GLU A 359 -10.78 -74.69 -9.91
N LYS A 360 -10.38 -74.18 -8.74
CA LYS A 360 -9.38 -73.12 -8.48
C LYS A 360 -8.58 -73.60 -7.26
N PRO A 361 -7.23 -73.57 -7.29
CA PRO A 361 -6.52 -72.77 -6.28
C PRO A 361 -5.14 -72.20 -6.70
N ALA A 362 -4.64 -71.28 -5.86
CA ALA A 362 -3.25 -70.81 -5.65
C ALA A 362 -2.46 -70.25 -6.87
N ASN A 363 -1.83 -69.07 -6.84
CA ASN A 363 -1.00 -68.38 -5.82
C ASN A 363 0.39 -68.98 -5.58
N ASP A 364 1.37 -68.45 -6.31
CA ASP A 364 2.73 -68.06 -5.89
C ASP A 364 3.33 -67.26 -7.09
N GLY A 365 4.28 -66.34 -6.96
CA GLY A 365 4.92 -65.77 -5.77
C GLY A 365 6.10 -64.86 -6.21
N SER A 366 6.30 -63.76 -5.49
CA SER A 366 7.57 -63.00 -5.34
C SER A 366 8.44 -62.62 -6.55
N ALA A 367 8.60 -61.30 -6.75
CA ALA A 367 9.90 -60.71 -7.10
C ALA A 367 10.03 -59.32 -6.44
N GLU A 368 11.02 -59.17 -5.57
CA GLU A 368 11.29 -57.98 -4.76
C GLU A 368 12.63 -57.36 -5.20
N THR A 369 12.64 -56.08 -5.58
CA THR A 369 13.88 -55.32 -5.75
C THR A 369 13.73 -53.85 -5.33
N ASP A 370 13.94 -53.64 -4.03
CA ASP A 370 14.82 -52.63 -3.41
C ASP A 370 14.71 -51.11 -3.73
N ARG A 371 15.21 -50.33 -2.76
CA ARG A 371 15.04 -48.89 -2.55
C ARG A 371 16.39 -48.15 -2.69
N PRO A 372 16.42 -46.80 -2.84
CA PRO A 372 16.35 -45.90 -1.68
C PRO A 372 15.48 -44.64 -1.94
N ALA A 373 14.65 -44.15 -1.03
CA ALA A 373 14.95 -43.60 0.31
C ALA A 373 15.66 -42.22 0.27
N ALA A 374 14.87 -41.15 0.17
CA ALA A 374 15.22 -39.80 0.60
C ALA A 374 14.08 -39.27 1.50
N ALA A 375 14.41 -38.56 2.57
CA ALA A 375 13.47 -38.17 3.62
C ALA A 375 13.33 -36.65 3.74
N VAL A 376 12.10 -36.15 3.96
CA VAL A 376 11.83 -34.85 4.59
C VAL A 376 10.64 -35.02 5.54
N ALA A 377 10.66 -34.32 6.67
CA ALA A 377 9.82 -34.57 7.83
C ALA A 377 8.38 -34.03 7.73
N ALA A 378 7.47 -34.70 8.42
CA ALA A 378 6.18 -34.13 8.82
C ALA A 378 6.34 -33.27 10.08
N SER A 379 5.54 -32.21 10.18
CA SER A 379 5.22 -31.56 11.47
C SER A 379 3.78 -31.06 11.43
N SER A 380 2.92 -31.76 12.17
CA SER A 380 1.49 -31.47 12.26
C SER A 380 1.23 -30.28 13.17
N SER A 381 0.53 -29.26 12.67
CA SER A 381 -0.06 -28.20 13.48
C SER A 381 -1.20 -28.77 14.33
N ARG A 382 -1.12 -28.57 15.65
CA ARG A 382 -2.03 -29.15 16.64
C ARG A 382 -3.01 -28.07 17.11
N THR A 383 -4.23 -28.06 16.59
CA THR A 383 -5.29 -27.12 16.99
C THR A 383 -6.00 -27.61 18.26
N THR A 384 -6.12 -26.74 19.26
CA THR A 384 -6.83 -27.02 20.53
C THR A 384 -8.22 -26.38 20.52
N PRO A 385 -9.30 -27.12 20.84
CA PRO A 385 -10.65 -26.56 21.01
C PRO A 385 -11.06 -26.38 22.48
N GLY A 386 -11.96 -25.42 22.74
CA GLY A 386 -12.59 -25.12 24.05
C GLY A 386 -12.27 -23.72 24.57
N GLN A 387 -13.18 -22.98 25.24
CA GLN A 387 -14.51 -23.32 25.77
C GLN A 387 -15.30 -21.99 26.11
N PRO A 388 -16.44 -21.97 26.85
CA PRO A 388 -17.81 -21.87 26.33
C PRO A 388 -18.52 -20.50 26.54
N ALA A 389 -19.78 -20.43 26.08
CA ALA A 389 -20.74 -19.37 26.37
C ALA A 389 -21.10 -19.24 27.87
N SER A 390 -21.59 -18.07 28.28
CA SER A 390 -22.26 -17.84 29.57
C SER A 390 -23.20 -16.60 29.52
N ARG A 391 -24.50 -16.89 29.62
CA ARG A 391 -25.65 -16.03 30.01
C ARG A 391 -25.74 -14.58 29.49
#